data_AF-A0A831JWA4-F1
#
_entry.id   AF-A0A831JWA4-F1
#
_cell.length_a   1.000
_cell.length_b   1.000
_cell.length_c   1.000
_cell.angle_alpha   90.00
_cell.angle_beta   90.00
_cell.angle_gamma   90.00
#
_symmetry.space_group_name_H-M   'P 1'
#
loop_
_entity.id
_entity.type
_entity.pdbx_description
1 polymer ?
#
loop_
_entity_poly.entity_id
_entity_poly.type
_entity_poly.pdbx_seq_one_letter_code
_entity_poly.pdbx_strand_id
1 'polypeptide(L)'
;MAMEKENRFYDTKTFYRFVEDFLINKGQSKPKKRVKLSKDFVERIMLAVTQVNGCPYCSYFHAKEALRAGMSNEEVKKLLSGEFGDVPDDQLAALLFAEHYAETAGNFDEEAYKKL
;
A
#
# COMPACT_ATOMS: atom_id res chain seq x y z
N MET A 1 -4.66 17.47 15.01
CA MET A 1 -5.49 17.98 13.90
C MET A 1 -5.52 16.86 12.87
N ALA A 2 -6.60 16.10 12.75
CA ALA A 2 -6.70 15.08 11.73
C ALA A 2 -6.81 15.82 10.38
N MET A 3 -5.78 15.74 9.54
CA MET A 3 -5.89 16.17 8.15
C MET A 3 -7.01 15.36 7.52
N GLU A 4 -8.06 16.03 7.05
CA GLU A 4 -9.03 15.40 6.15
C GLU A 4 -8.24 14.94 4.93
N LYS A 5 -8.07 13.62 4.80
CA LYS A 5 -7.42 13.03 3.62
C LYS A 5 -8.37 13.20 2.45
N GLU A 6 -8.15 14.23 1.65
CA GLU A 6 -8.86 14.44 0.39
C GLU A 6 -8.68 13.22 -0.50
N ASN A 7 -9.75 12.80 -1.20
CA ASN A 7 -9.68 11.71 -2.16
C ASN A 7 -8.62 12.04 -3.23
N ARG A 8 -7.66 11.14 -3.45
CA ARG A 8 -6.61 11.36 -4.44
C ARG A 8 -7.16 11.17 -5.85
N PHE A 9 -7.31 12.27 -6.58
CA PHE A 9 -7.63 12.25 -8.01
C PHE A 9 -6.35 12.30 -8.85
N TYR A 10 -6.25 11.43 -9.85
CA TYR A 10 -5.10 11.40 -10.78
C TYR A 10 -5.33 12.32 -11.98
N ASP A 11 -4.26 12.93 -12.49
CA ASP A 11 -4.32 13.70 -13.74
C ASP A 11 -4.50 12.78 -14.96
N THR A 12 -4.88 13.39 -16.10
CA THR A 12 -5.13 12.67 -17.35
C THR A 12 -3.89 11.93 -17.84
N LYS A 13 -2.69 12.50 -17.68
CA LYS A 13 -1.43 11.89 -18.08
C LYS A 13 -1.17 10.59 -17.33
N THR A 14 -1.37 10.60 -16.02
CA THR A 14 -1.21 9.45 -15.14
C THR A 14 -2.26 8.39 -15.44
N PHE A 15 -3.50 8.80 -15.71
CA PHE A 15 -4.56 7.90 -16.15
C PHE A 15 -4.19 7.16 -17.44
N TYR A 16 -3.73 7.87 -18.48
CA TYR A 16 -3.33 7.23 -19.74
C TYR A 16 -2.13 6.29 -19.55
N ARG A 17 -1.15 6.66 -18.71
CA ARG A 17 -0.05 5.77 -18.34
C ARG A 17 -0.57 4.47 -17.72
N PHE A 18 -1.52 4.52 -16.78
CA PHE A 18 -2.09 3.30 -16.19
C PHE A 18 -2.79 2.42 -17.22
N VAL A 19 -3.49 3.00 -18.19
CA VAL A 19 -4.10 2.25 -19.29
C VAL A 19 -3.03 1.58 -20.16
N GLU A 20 -1.97 2.31 -20.49
CA GLU A 20 -0.83 1.80 -21.25
C GLU A 20 -0.12 0.66 -20.48
N ASP A 21 0.21 0.86 -19.20
CA ASP A 21 0.81 -0.14 -18.32
C ASP A 21 -0.02 -1.42 -18.29
N PHE A 22 -1.35 -1.30 -18.19
CA PHE A 22 -2.26 -2.45 -18.21
C PHE A 22 -2.21 -3.21 -19.54
N LEU A 23 -2.15 -2.49 -20.67
CA LEU A 23 -2.09 -3.10 -22.00
C LEU A 23 -0.73 -3.77 -22.25
N ILE A 24 0.37 -3.13 -21.86
CA ILE A 24 1.74 -3.64 -22.03
C ILE A 24 2.00 -4.83 -21.10
N ASN A 25 1.60 -4.72 -19.83
CA ASN A 25 1.91 -5.73 -18.81
C ASN A 25 0.92 -6.91 -18.78
N LYS A 26 -0.08 -6.94 -19.68
CA LYS A 26 -1.09 -8.01 -19.77
C LYS A 26 -0.49 -9.42 -20.00
N GLY A 27 0.80 -9.50 -20.35
CA GLY A 27 1.56 -10.74 -20.55
C GLY A 27 2.72 -10.97 -19.59
N GLN A 28 2.89 -10.16 -18.53
CA GLN A 28 3.99 -10.39 -17.58
C GLN A 28 3.80 -11.74 -16.86
N SER A 29 4.84 -12.57 -16.91
CA SER A 29 4.84 -13.86 -16.22
C SER A 29 4.71 -13.62 -14.72
N LYS A 30 3.82 -14.37 -14.06
CA LYS A 30 3.76 -14.39 -12.59
C LYS A 30 5.18 -14.56 -12.03
N PRO A 31 5.53 -13.84 -10.95
CA PRO A 31 6.86 -13.95 -10.37
C PRO A 31 7.20 -15.43 -10.13
N LYS A 32 8.37 -15.86 -10.62
CA LYS A 32 8.83 -17.26 -10.55
C LYS A 32 8.86 -17.80 -9.12
N LYS A 33 9.00 -16.90 -8.14
CA LYS A 33 8.95 -17.18 -6.71
C LYS A 33 7.70 -16.54 -6.13
N ARG A 34 6.75 -17.36 -5.65
CA ARG A 34 5.63 -16.86 -4.84
C ARG A 34 6.14 -16.67 -3.43
N VAL A 35 6.35 -15.41 -3.04
CA VAL A 35 6.58 -15.08 -1.63
C VAL A 35 5.24 -15.28 -0.92
N LYS A 36 5.20 -16.17 0.07
CA LYS A 36 4.00 -16.43 0.88
C LYS A 36 4.10 -15.55 2.13
N LEU A 37 3.41 -14.42 2.09
CA LEU A 37 3.25 -13.55 3.25
C LEU A 37 2.11 -14.06 4.13
N SER A 38 2.20 -13.81 5.43
CA SER A 38 1.07 -14.02 6.33
C SER A 38 -0.05 -13.03 6.02
N LYS A 39 -1.28 -13.37 6.40
CA LYS A 39 -2.44 -12.54 6.08
C LYS A 39 -2.33 -11.15 6.72
N ASP A 40 -1.91 -11.08 7.98
CA ASP A 40 -1.71 -9.83 8.69
C ASP A 40 -0.66 -8.94 8.01
N PHE A 41 0.45 -9.52 7.52
CA PHE A 41 1.46 -8.74 6.80
C PHE A 41 0.91 -8.18 5.47
N VAL A 42 0.14 -8.98 4.72
CA VAL A 42 -0.55 -8.47 3.51
C VAL A 42 -1.46 -7.29 3.87
N GLU A 43 -2.26 -7.42 4.93
CA GLU A 43 -3.17 -6.34 5.32
C GLU A 43 -2.44 -5.10 5.84
N ARG A 44 -1.29 -5.22 6.51
CA ARG A 44 -0.45 -4.07 6.87
C ARG A 44 0.03 -3.29 5.64
N ILE A 45 0.52 -4.00 4.62
CA ILE A 45 0.90 -3.40 3.33
C ILE A 45 -0.30 -2.69 2.70
N MET A 46 -1.46 -3.35 2.68
CA MET A 46 -2.65 -2.77 2.07
C MET A 46 -3.19 -1.55 2.82
N LEU A 47 -3.09 -1.52 4.16
CA LEU A 47 -3.44 -0.33 4.95
C LEU A 47 -2.48 0.83 4.67
N ALA A 48 -1.17 0.56 4.52
CA ALA A 48 -0.17 1.55 4.11
C ALA A 48 -0.40 2.11 2.70
N VAL A 49 -0.94 1.32 1.76
CA VAL A 49 -1.36 1.82 0.44
C VAL A 49 -2.67 2.61 0.53
N THR A 50 -3.61 2.09 1.31
CA THR A 50 -4.96 2.65 1.45
C THR A 50 -4.91 4.05 2.06
N GLN A 51 -4.05 4.25 3.06
CA GLN A 51 -3.90 5.53 3.73
C GLN A 51 -3.40 6.64 2.79
N VAL A 52 -2.59 6.30 1.78
CA VAL A 52 -2.13 7.24 0.74
C VAL A 52 -3.24 7.54 -0.27
N ASN A 53 -3.93 6.49 -0.73
CA ASN A 53 -4.94 6.64 -1.78
C ASN A 53 -6.26 7.25 -1.28
N GLY A 54 -6.52 7.22 0.03
CA GLY A 54 -7.73 7.78 0.62
C GLY A 54 -9.02 7.06 0.21
N CYS A 55 -8.96 5.85 -0.35
CA CYS A 55 -10.12 5.15 -0.89
C CYS A 55 -11.04 4.64 0.26
N PRO A 56 -12.27 5.14 0.41
CA PRO A 56 -13.14 4.76 1.53
C PRO A 56 -13.51 3.27 1.54
N TYR A 57 -13.69 2.69 0.35
CA TYR A 57 -13.99 1.26 0.21
C TYR A 57 -12.81 0.39 0.64
N CYS A 58 -11.59 0.72 0.19
CA CYS A 58 -10.38 0.02 0.60
C CYS A 58 -10.13 0.16 2.10
N SER A 59 -10.37 1.35 2.68
CA SER A 59 -10.26 1.58 4.12
C SER A 59 -11.18 0.64 4.89
N TYR A 60 -12.45 0.52 4.50
CA TYR A 60 -13.37 -0.40 5.14
C TYR A 60 -12.95 -1.87 4.96
N PHE A 61 -12.63 -2.26 3.73
CA PHE A 61 -12.32 -3.65 3.39
C PHE A 61 -11.05 -4.14 4.10
N HIS A 62 -9.95 -3.41 3.99
CA HIS A 62 -8.67 -3.80 4.56
C HIS A 62 -8.64 -3.66 6.08
N ALA A 63 -9.34 -2.67 6.67
CA ALA A 63 -9.50 -2.63 8.13
C ALA A 63 -10.24 -3.86 8.66
N LYS A 64 -11.29 -4.31 7.96
CA LYS A 64 -12.03 -5.52 8.35
C LYS A 64 -11.18 -6.78 8.22
N GLU A 65 -10.44 -6.93 7.12
CA GLU A 65 -9.59 -8.11 6.91
C GLU A 65 -8.37 -8.13 7.84
N ALA A 66 -7.83 -6.97 8.18
CA ALA A 66 -6.80 -6.78 9.19
C ALA A 66 -7.22 -7.31 10.57
N LEU A 67 -8.39 -6.89 11.04
CA LEU A 67 -8.95 -7.36 12.31
C LEU A 67 -9.17 -8.87 12.29
N ARG A 68 -9.66 -9.42 11.17
CA ARG A 68 -9.80 -10.87 10.97
C ARG A 68 -8.46 -11.61 10.95
N ALA A 69 -7.37 -10.93 10.60
CA ALA A 69 -6.02 -11.47 10.61
C ALA A 69 -5.35 -11.37 11.99
N GLY A 70 -6.01 -10.77 12.99
CA GLY A 70 -5.54 -10.69 14.37
C GLY A 70 -4.92 -9.36 14.78
N MET A 71 -4.93 -8.34 13.92
CA MET A 71 -4.49 -6.99 14.30
C MET A 71 -5.47 -6.34 15.27
N SER A 72 -4.97 -5.42 16.11
CA SER A 72 -5.80 -4.64 17.02
C SER A 72 -6.46 -3.45 16.30
N ASN A 73 -7.51 -2.88 16.89
CA ASN A 73 -8.12 -1.65 16.36
C ASN A 73 -7.13 -0.48 16.39
N GLU A 74 -6.30 -0.42 17.41
CA GLU A 74 -5.27 0.60 17.61
C GLU A 74 -4.22 0.54 16.51
N GLU A 75 -3.75 -0.67 16.19
CA GLU A 75 -2.79 -0.91 15.10
C GLU A 75 -3.38 -0.50 13.75
N VAL A 76 -4.61 -0.92 13.44
CA VAL A 76 -5.30 -0.54 12.20
C VAL A 76 -5.46 0.98 12.08
N LYS A 77 -5.82 1.65 13.19
CA LYS A 77 -5.98 3.11 13.22
C LYS A 77 -4.65 3.83 12.97
N LYS A 78 -3.56 3.36 13.58
CA LYS A 78 -2.21 3.90 13.36
C LYS A 78 -1.75 3.73 11.91
N LEU A 79 -1.95 2.55 11.33
CA LEU A 79 -1.63 2.30 9.93
C LEU A 79 -2.41 3.22 8.98
N LEU A 80 -3.70 3.46 9.24
CA LEU A 80 -4.52 4.39 8.45
C LEU A 80 -4.15 5.87 8.65
N SER A 81 -3.54 6.24 9.79
CA SER A 81 -2.97 7.57 10.01
C SER A 81 -1.56 7.75 9.44
N GLY A 82 -0.92 6.68 8.93
CA GLY A 82 0.45 6.71 8.42
C GLY A 82 1.51 6.54 9.52
N GLU A 83 1.12 6.00 10.68
CA GLU A 83 2.03 5.73 11.79
C GLU A 83 2.48 4.26 11.78
N PHE A 84 3.77 4.02 11.57
CA PHE A 84 4.37 2.67 11.49
C PHE A 84 5.20 2.28 12.71
N GLY A 85 5.16 3.03 13.81
CA GLY A 85 6.06 2.84 14.96
C GLY A 85 5.93 1.50 15.71
N ASP A 86 4.79 0.81 15.57
CA ASP A 86 4.54 -0.47 16.27
C ASP A 86 4.53 -1.69 15.35
N VAL A 87 4.92 -1.52 14.08
CA VAL A 87 4.94 -2.64 13.13
C VAL A 87 6.20 -3.50 13.35
N PRO A 88 6.16 -4.81 13.07
CA PRO A 88 7.36 -5.64 13.14
C PRO A 88 8.50 -5.09 12.27
N ASP A 89 9.73 -5.06 12.81
CA ASP A 89 10.91 -4.49 12.14
C ASP A 89 11.18 -5.14 10.77
N ASP A 90 10.90 -6.45 10.64
CA ASP A 90 11.06 -7.21 9.40
C ASP A 90 10.00 -6.86 8.33
N GLN A 91 8.96 -6.12 8.70
CA GLN A 91 7.88 -5.67 7.81
C GLN A 91 7.99 -4.18 7.45
N LEU A 92 8.66 -3.37 8.27
CA LEU A 92 8.71 -1.91 8.14
C LEU A 92 9.16 -1.45 6.75
N ALA A 93 10.23 -2.03 6.21
CA ALA A 93 10.75 -1.68 4.88
C ALA A 93 9.71 -1.90 3.77
N ALA A 94 8.90 -2.97 3.87
CA ALA A 94 7.85 -3.25 2.90
C ALA A 94 6.68 -2.24 3.00
N LEU A 95 6.34 -1.80 4.21
CA LEU A 95 5.30 -0.80 4.43
C LEU A 95 5.73 0.58 3.90
N LEU A 96 6.96 1.00 4.20
CA LEU A 96 7.54 2.25 3.69
C LEU A 96 7.62 2.23 2.15
N PHE A 97 8.04 1.09 1.58
CA PHE A 97 8.02 0.92 0.13
C PHE A 97 6.61 1.02 -0.44
N ALA A 98 5.63 0.38 0.21
CA ALA A 98 4.25 0.39 -0.26
C ALA A 98 3.61 1.79 -0.20
N GLU A 99 3.90 2.55 0.85
CA GLU A 99 3.53 3.96 0.98
C GLU A 99 4.14 4.78 -0.17
N HIS A 100 5.46 4.72 -0.36
CA HIS A 100 6.16 5.44 -1.43
C HIS A 100 5.67 5.06 -2.82
N TYR A 101 5.43 3.76 -3.05
CA TYR A 101 4.92 3.24 -4.31
C TYR A 101 3.53 3.80 -4.62
N ALA A 102 2.66 3.86 -3.60
CA ALA A 102 1.36 4.50 -3.73
C ALA A 102 1.50 6.01 -3.97
N GLU A 103 2.38 6.69 -3.24
CA GLU A 103 2.59 8.14 -3.34
C GLU A 103 3.12 8.56 -4.72
N THR A 104 4.01 7.77 -5.31
CA THR A 104 4.61 8.05 -6.62
C THR A 104 3.81 7.50 -7.80
N ALA A 105 2.61 6.98 -7.57
CA ALA A 105 1.77 6.37 -8.60
C ALA A 105 2.51 5.25 -9.36
N GLY A 106 3.33 4.47 -8.63
CA GLY A 106 4.15 3.38 -9.16
C GLY A 106 5.56 3.77 -9.63
N ASN A 107 5.91 5.06 -9.66
CA ASN A 107 7.25 5.54 -10.01
C ASN A 107 8.17 5.54 -8.78
N PHE A 108 8.46 4.36 -8.24
CA PHE A 108 9.32 4.26 -7.05
C PHE A 108 10.76 4.70 -7.34
N ASP A 109 11.46 5.15 -6.31
CA ASP A 109 12.87 5.53 -6.40
C ASP A 109 13.72 4.27 -6.35
N GLU A 110 14.42 3.97 -7.45
CA GLU A 110 15.21 2.76 -7.59
C GLU A 110 16.46 2.77 -6.69
N GLU A 111 17.04 3.95 -6.40
CA GLU A 111 18.17 4.06 -5.48
C GLU A 111 17.74 3.89 -4.03
N ALA A 112 16.57 4.43 -3.66
CA ALA A 112 15.97 4.18 -2.36
C ALA A 112 15.63 2.70 -2.19
N TYR A 113 15.06 2.06 -3.24
CA TYR A 113 14.74 0.64 -3.24
C TYR A 113 15.97 -0.26 -3.04
N LYS A 114 17.12 0.08 -3.63
CA LYS A 114 18.36 -0.69 -3.46
C LYS A 114 18.95 -0.61 -2.05
N LYS A 115 18.52 0.35 -1.24
CA LYS A 115 19.01 0.60 0.12
C LYS A 115 18.07 0.05 1.21
N LEU A 116 16.86 -0.36 0.84
CA LEU A 116 15.91 -1.09 1.68
C LEU A 116 16.22 -2.59 1.68
#